data_AF-A0A285T689-F1
#
_entry.id   AF-A0A285T689-F1
#
_cell.length_a   1.000
_cell.length_b   1.000
_cell.length_c   1.000
_cell.angle_alpha   90.00
_cell.angle_beta   90.00
_cell.angle_gamma   90.00
#
_symmetry.space_group_name_H-M   'P 1'
#
loop_
_entity.id
_entity.type
_entity.pdbx_description
1 polymer ?
#
loop_
_entity_poly.entity_id
_entity_poly.type
_entity_poly.pdbx_seq_one_letter_code
_entity_poly.pdbx_strand_id
1 'polypeptide(L)'
;MTDINFRIAFALSGALLLAACGSDMRTMPDNHMQKLAYMFAERDVNAPLPRGWRQLNGTEINYRFANETYAVYSVDEDEELLVMHLSDNGTGRLDADDDRESCTWNNLVDQLNIECDDTDMEWRIYTNGPDMIAIDLDEDEFAILRKRPGG
;
A
#
# COMPACT_ATOMS: atom_id res chain seq x y z
N MET A 1 54.80 1.33 48.12
CA MET A 1 54.07 0.13 47.66
C MET A 1 53.00 -0.12 48.71
N THR A 2 51.72 0.16 48.50
CA THR A 2 50.82 0.00 47.34
C THR A 2 49.65 0.99 47.50
N ASP A 3 49.40 1.87 46.54
CA ASP A 3 48.41 1.80 45.42
C ASP A 3 46.94 2.02 45.87
N ILE A 4 46.40 3.24 45.72
CA ILE A 4 45.65 3.83 44.57
C ILE A 4 44.12 3.67 44.74
N ASN A 5 43.46 4.82 44.90
CA ASN A 5 42.01 5.05 44.73
C ASN A 5 41.54 4.73 43.30
N PHE A 6 40.41 4.04 43.11
CA PHE A 6 39.65 4.16 41.85
C PHE A 6 38.16 3.77 41.93
N ARG A 7 37.31 4.81 41.85
CA ARG A 7 36.10 4.98 41.00
C ARG A 7 34.90 4.04 41.19
N ILE A 8 33.76 4.57 41.66
CA ILE A 8 32.66 5.23 40.90
C ILE A 8 31.77 4.22 40.16
N ALA A 9 30.49 4.32 40.52
CA ALA A 9 29.32 3.58 40.06
C ALA A 9 29.20 3.40 38.54
N PHE A 10 28.67 2.25 38.14
CA PHE A 10 27.84 2.13 36.94
C PHE A 10 26.64 1.23 37.27
N ALA A 11 25.58 1.88 37.72
CA ALA A 11 24.22 1.38 37.58
C ALA A 11 23.74 1.69 36.15
N LEU A 12 22.84 0.84 35.65
CA LEU A 12 21.93 1.08 34.53
C LEU A 12 22.57 1.20 33.15
N SER A 13 22.31 0.20 32.29
CA SER A 13 21.87 0.37 30.90
C SER A 13 21.51 -1.01 30.33
N GLY A 14 20.36 -1.54 30.76
CA GLY A 14 19.68 -2.60 30.01
C GLY A 14 19.06 -1.97 28.76
N ALA A 15 19.84 -1.86 27.69
CA ALA A 15 19.32 -1.48 26.38
C ALA A 15 18.68 -2.73 25.77
N LEU A 16 17.38 -2.89 26.01
CA LEU A 16 16.50 -3.73 25.19
C LEU A 16 16.50 -3.13 23.77
N LEU A 17 17.33 -3.69 22.89
CA LEU A 17 17.14 -3.53 21.45
C LEU A 17 15.93 -4.41 21.08
N LEU A 18 14.73 -3.83 21.18
CA LEU A 18 13.61 -4.30 20.38
C LEU A 18 13.99 -3.98 18.93
N ALA A 19 14.67 -4.91 18.27
CA ALA A 19 14.64 -4.97 16.82
C ALA A 19 13.15 -5.20 16.48
N ALA A 20 12.46 -4.12 16.14
CA ALA A 20 11.18 -4.24 15.46
C ALA A 20 11.51 -4.95 14.14
N CYS A 21 11.10 -6.19 14.01
CA CYS A 21 10.96 -6.86 12.72
C CYS A 21 9.79 -6.20 12.00
N GLY A 22 9.94 -4.94 11.60
CA GLY A 22 9.13 -4.38 10.51
C GLY A 22 9.67 -5.00 9.23
N SER A 23 8.80 -5.44 8.34
CA SER A 23 9.20 -5.82 6.99
C SER A 23 10.04 -4.68 6.38
N ASP A 24 11.09 -5.02 5.63
CA ASP A 24 11.92 -4.03 4.98
C ASP A 24 11.04 -3.31 3.93
N MET A 25 10.52 -2.13 4.28
CA MET A 25 9.67 -1.32 3.39
C MET A 25 10.34 -1.18 2.02
N ARG A 26 9.59 -1.54 0.97
CA ARG A 26 10.06 -1.49 -0.42
C ARG A 26 10.62 -0.11 -0.79
N THR A 27 11.68 -0.12 -1.60
CA THR A 27 12.17 1.11 -2.23
C THR A 27 11.20 1.56 -3.33
N MET A 28 10.58 2.72 -3.13
CA MET A 28 9.59 3.28 -4.04
C MET A 28 10.23 4.01 -5.23
N PRO A 29 9.52 4.18 -6.37
CA PRO A 29 10.07 4.79 -7.58
C PRO A 29 10.56 6.23 -7.42
N ASP A 30 10.00 6.99 -6.46
CA ASP A 30 10.41 8.36 -6.18
C ASP A 30 10.21 8.74 -4.71
N ASN A 31 10.79 9.88 -4.32
CA ASN A 31 10.76 10.37 -2.94
C ASN A 31 9.35 10.70 -2.42
N HIS A 32 8.40 11.00 -3.31
CA HIS A 32 7.03 11.30 -2.90
C HIS A 32 6.32 10.00 -2.53
N MET A 33 6.43 8.99 -3.39
CA MET A 33 5.91 7.65 -3.11
C MET A 33 6.56 7.01 -1.89
N GLN A 34 7.87 7.19 -1.68
CA GLN A 34 8.54 6.66 -0.48
C GLN A 34 7.96 7.26 0.82
N LYS A 35 7.59 8.55 0.79
CA LYS A 35 6.95 9.20 1.94
C LYS A 35 5.52 8.72 2.17
N LEU A 36 4.79 8.44 1.09
CA LEU A 36 3.47 7.83 1.18
C LEU A 36 3.57 6.43 1.79
N ALA A 37 4.48 5.59 1.29
CA ALA A 37 4.71 4.24 1.80
C ALA A 37 5.01 4.27 3.30
N TYR A 38 5.94 5.14 3.73
CA TYR A 38 6.26 5.32 5.15
C TYR A 38 5.07 5.74 6.02
N MET A 39 4.10 6.46 5.46
CA MET A 39 2.90 6.88 6.20
C MET A 39 1.92 5.73 6.46
N PHE A 40 1.98 4.67 5.65
CA PHE A 40 1.02 3.57 5.65
C PHE A 40 1.62 2.20 6.02
N ALA A 41 2.93 1.99 5.90
CA ALA A 41 3.60 0.70 6.08
C ALA A 41 3.40 0.01 7.45
N GLU A 42 3.20 0.75 8.54
CA GLU A 42 2.94 0.17 9.87
C GLU A 42 1.54 0.53 10.38
N ARG A 43 0.64 0.95 9.49
CA ARG A 43 -0.68 1.42 9.87
C ARG A 43 -1.65 0.25 9.92
N ASP A 44 -2.45 0.16 10.99
CA ASP A 44 -3.64 -0.69 11.01
C ASP A 44 -4.67 -0.16 9.99
N VAL A 45 -5.12 -1.02 9.08
CA VAL A 45 -6.11 -0.71 8.03
C VAL A 45 -7.45 -0.20 8.58
N ASN A 46 -7.78 -0.54 9.83
CA ASN A 46 -8.97 -0.07 10.52
C ASN A 46 -8.76 1.24 11.29
N ALA A 47 -7.51 1.71 11.41
CA ALA A 47 -7.22 2.97 12.10
C ALA A 47 -7.73 4.17 11.29
N PRO A 48 -8.16 5.27 11.96
CA PRO A 48 -8.60 6.47 11.28
C PRO A 48 -7.54 6.99 10.31
N LEU A 49 -7.89 7.36 9.08
CA LEU A 49 -6.90 7.84 8.12
C LEU A 49 -6.30 9.20 8.50
N PRO A 50 -5.10 9.54 7.95
CA PRO A 50 -4.52 10.86 8.14
C PRO A 50 -5.47 11.96 7.67
N ARG A 51 -5.35 13.14 8.30
CA ARG A 51 -6.21 14.28 7.97
C ARG A 51 -6.13 14.61 6.47
N GLY A 52 -7.31 14.75 5.84
CA GLY A 52 -7.43 15.11 4.43
C GLY A 52 -7.68 13.91 3.51
N TRP A 53 -7.49 12.69 4.01
CA TRP A 53 -7.88 11.48 3.29
C TRP A 53 -9.36 11.18 3.50
N ARG A 54 -10.00 10.60 2.48
CA ARG A 54 -11.37 10.10 2.52
C ARG A 54 -11.53 8.92 1.59
N GLN A 55 -12.53 8.08 1.86
CA GLN A 55 -12.89 6.98 0.97
C GLN A 55 -13.59 7.54 -0.29
N LEU A 56 -13.37 6.88 -1.41
CA LEU A 56 -14.17 7.05 -2.61
C LEU A 56 -15.46 6.25 -2.49
N ASN A 57 -16.58 6.80 -2.94
CA ASN A 57 -17.78 6.00 -3.17
C ASN A 57 -17.73 5.33 -4.55
N GLY A 58 -18.66 4.41 -4.82
CA GLY A 58 -18.70 3.66 -6.08
C GLY A 58 -18.81 4.52 -7.34
N THR A 59 -19.51 5.66 -7.29
CA THR A 59 -19.56 6.58 -8.44
C THR A 59 -18.20 7.17 -8.74
N GLU A 60 -17.45 7.55 -7.71
CA GLU A 60 -16.09 8.07 -7.85
C GLU A 60 -15.09 7.00 -8.27
N ILE A 61 -15.24 5.77 -7.79
CA ILE A 61 -14.45 4.61 -8.24
C ILE A 61 -14.67 4.43 -9.75
N ASN A 62 -15.92 4.28 -10.19
CA ASN A 62 -16.21 4.09 -11.61
C ASN A 62 -15.63 5.24 -12.47
N TYR A 63 -15.83 6.49 -12.05
CA TYR A 63 -15.28 7.65 -12.76
C TYR A 63 -13.74 7.67 -12.87
N ARG A 64 -13.02 7.14 -11.87
CA ARG A 64 -11.55 7.20 -11.82
C ARG A 64 -10.85 6.00 -12.44
N PHE A 65 -11.52 4.86 -12.50
CA PHE A 65 -10.93 3.59 -12.91
C PHE A 65 -11.43 3.09 -14.26
N ALA A 66 -12.64 3.48 -14.69
CA ALA A 66 -13.15 3.06 -15.99
C ALA A 66 -12.30 3.61 -17.15
N ASN A 67 -11.79 2.69 -17.97
CA ASN A 67 -10.88 2.94 -19.08
C ASN A 67 -9.55 3.60 -18.66
N GLU A 68 -9.01 3.18 -17.52
CA GLU A 68 -7.79 3.74 -16.95
C GLU A 68 -6.78 2.65 -16.57
N THR A 69 -5.52 3.06 -16.51
CA THR A 69 -4.40 2.18 -16.14
C THR A 69 -3.70 2.73 -14.89
N TYR A 70 -3.49 1.86 -13.91
CA TYR A 70 -2.79 2.16 -12.66
C TYR A 70 -1.60 1.22 -12.48
N ALA A 71 -0.50 1.76 -11.97
CA ALA A 71 0.52 0.98 -11.31
C ALA A 71 0.17 0.91 -9.82
N VAL A 72 0.18 -0.29 -9.26
CA VAL A 72 -0.13 -0.61 -7.87
C VAL A 72 1.16 -1.00 -7.18
N TYR A 73 1.45 -0.37 -6.04
CA TYR A 73 2.68 -0.60 -5.28
C TYR A 73 2.29 -0.96 -3.85
N SER A 74 2.49 -2.21 -3.42
CA SER A 74 2.37 -2.61 -2.01
C SER A 74 3.36 -1.80 -1.15
N VAL A 75 2.95 -1.44 0.08
CA VAL A 75 3.73 -0.54 0.95
C VAL A 75 4.67 -1.26 1.92
N ASP A 76 4.35 -2.49 2.29
CA ASP A 76 4.95 -3.27 3.38
C ASP A 76 5.59 -4.56 2.88
N GLU A 77 5.19 -5.07 1.72
CA GLU A 77 5.86 -6.16 1.06
C GLU A 77 6.77 -5.70 -0.09
N ASP A 78 7.84 -6.45 -0.33
CA ASP A 78 8.65 -6.37 -1.54
C ASP A 78 7.90 -7.01 -2.73
N GLU A 79 6.58 -6.84 -2.80
CA GLU A 79 5.74 -7.39 -3.85
C GLU A 79 6.03 -6.77 -5.21
N GLU A 80 5.74 -7.57 -6.24
CA GLU A 80 5.95 -7.20 -7.62
C GLU A 80 5.04 -6.02 -8.02
N LEU A 81 5.50 -5.23 -9.00
CA LEU A 81 4.70 -4.12 -9.50
C LEU A 81 3.51 -4.68 -10.28
N LEU A 82 2.32 -4.58 -9.71
CA LEU A 82 1.08 -4.90 -10.40
C LEU A 82 0.64 -3.72 -11.28
N VAL A 83 0.41 -3.99 -12.57
CA VAL A 83 -0.17 -3.01 -13.51
C VAL A 83 -1.60 -3.40 -13.80
N MET A 84 -2.51 -2.59 -13.32
CA MET A 84 -3.95 -2.79 -13.45
C MET A 84 -4.51 -1.92 -14.59
N HIS A 85 -5.16 -2.54 -15.57
CA HIS A 85 -5.93 -1.86 -16.60
C HIS A 85 -7.40 -2.27 -16.51
N LEU A 86 -8.29 -1.29 -16.28
CA LEU A 86 -9.72 -1.53 -16.14
C LEU A 86 -10.47 -0.81 -17.27
N SER A 87 -11.19 -1.56 -18.10
CA SER A 87 -12.00 -1.02 -19.21
C SER A 87 -13.41 -0.62 -18.73
N ASP A 88 -14.06 0.31 -19.41
CA ASP A 88 -15.39 0.84 -19.04
C ASP A 88 -16.56 -0.16 -19.20
N ASN A 89 -16.32 -1.28 -19.86
CA ASN A 89 -17.26 -2.37 -20.08
C ASN A 89 -17.23 -3.45 -18.97
N GLY A 90 -16.49 -3.22 -17.87
CA GLY A 90 -16.34 -4.17 -16.77
C GLY A 90 -15.32 -5.28 -17.01
N THR A 91 -14.55 -5.25 -18.10
CA THR A 91 -13.38 -6.12 -18.26
C THR A 91 -12.13 -5.45 -17.72
N GLY A 92 -11.22 -6.23 -17.15
CA GLY A 92 -9.95 -5.78 -16.60
C GLY A 92 -8.80 -6.68 -17.01
N ARG A 93 -7.61 -6.24 -16.67
CA ARG A 93 -6.38 -7.00 -16.86
C ARG A 93 -5.36 -6.59 -15.81
N LEU A 94 -4.67 -7.58 -15.27
CA LEU A 94 -3.54 -7.42 -14.38
C LEU A 94 -2.28 -7.92 -15.06
N ASP A 95 -1.18 -7.16 -14.94
CA ASP A 95 0.15 -7.61 -15.34
C ASP A 95 1.10 -7.55 -14.15
N ALA A 96 1.78 -8.64 -13.86
CA ALA A 96 2.88 -8.75 -12.89
C ALA A 96 3.94 -9.71 -13.47
N ASP A 97 5.22 -9.35 -13.42
CA ASP A 97 6.38 -10.17 -13.80
C ASP A 97 6.20 -11.15 -14.99
N ASP A 98 5.80 -10.58 -16.13
CA ASP A 98 5.52 -11.27 -17.41
C ASP A 98 4.29 -12.18 -17.43
N ASP A 99 3.59 -12.31 -16.31
CA ASP A 99 2.25 -12.91 -16.22
C ASP A 99 1.17 -11.87 -16.47
N ARG A 100 0.12 -12.32 -17.16
CA ARG A 100 -1.01 -11.49 -17.56
C ARG A 100 -2.30 -12.25 -17.32
N GLU A 101 -3.14 -11.67 -16.48
CA GLU A 101 -4.44 -12.21 -16.15
C GLU A 101 -5.55 -11.37 -16.75
N SER A 102 -6.58 -12.03 -17.28
CA SER A 102 -7.80 -11.36 -17.73
C SER A 102 -8.80 -11.41 -16.59
N CYS A 103 -9.45 -10.29 -16.34
CA CYS A 103 -10.30 -10.14 -15.16
C CYS A 103 -11.65 -9.53 -15.54
N THR A 104 -12.62 -9.67 -14.66
CA THR A 104 -13.79 -8.79 -14.60
C THR A 104 -13.68 -7.86 -13.42
N TRP A 105 -14.25 -6.66 -13.52
CA TRP A 105 -14.27 -5.73 -12.40
C TRP A 105 -15.61 -5.01 -12.29
N ASN A 106 -15.92 -4.59 -11.08
CA ASN A 106 -17.09 -3.80 -10.76
C ASN A 106 -16.86 -2.92 -9.53
N ASN A 107 -17.84 -2.06 -9.22
CA ASN A 107 -17.83 -1.25 -8.01
C ASN A 107 -19.09 -1.51 -7.16
N LEU A 108 -19.04 -2.47 -6.25
CA LEU A 108 -20.12 -2.68 -5.28
C LEU A 108 -20.04 -1.62 -4.19
N VAL A 109 -21.05 -0.74 -4.16
CA VAL A 109 -21.24 0.33 -3.15
C VAL A 109 -20.08 1.32 -3.06
N ASP A 110 -19.00 0.96 -2.37
CA ASP A 110 -17.83 1.77 -2.03
C ASP A 110 -16.50 0.97 -2.12
N GLN A 111 -16.53 -0.18 -2.80
CA GLN A 111 -15.39 -1.07 -3.02
C GLN A 111 -15.14 -1.27 -4.52
N LEU A 112 -13.87 -1.44 -4.88
CA LEU A 112 -13.42 -1.90 -6.18
C LEU A 112 -13.23 -3.42 -6.08
N ASN A 113 -13.99 -4.17 -6.87
CA ASN A 113 -13.92 -5.63 -6.88
C ASN A 113 -13.33 -6.07 -8.22
N ILE A 114 -12.32 -6.92 -8.20
CA ILE A 114 -11.62 -7.45 -9.37
C ILE A 114 -11.53 -8.95 -9.22
N GLU A 115 -12.07 -9.67 -10.19
CA GLU A 115 -12.12 -11.13 -10.22
C GLU A 115 -11.29 -11.59 -11.41
N CYS A 116 -10.20 -12.31 -11.17
CA CYS A 116 -9.31 -12.87 -12.17
C CYS A 116 -9.34 -14.41 -12.09
N ASP A 117 -8.64 -15.09 -13.01
CA ASP A 117 -8.72 -16.55 -13.11
C ASP A 117 -8.21 -17.27 -11.84
N ASP A 118 -7.19 -16.73 -11.18
CA ASP A 118 -6.54 -17.35 -10.01
C ASP A 118 -6.55 -16.47 -8.75
N THR A 119 -7.03 -15.22 -8.84
CA THR A 119 -7.11 -14.29 -7.71
C THR A 119 -8.35 -13.41 -7.76
N ASP A 120 -8.91 -13.12 -6.58
CA ASP A 120 -9.97 -12.16 -6.38
C ASP A 120 -9.43 -11.06 -5.46
N MET A 121 -9.78 -9.81 -5.71
CA MET A 121 -9.34 -8.65 -4.92
C MET A 121 -10.51 -7.74 -4.59
N GLU A 122 -10.68 -7.44 -3.31
CA GLU A 122 -11.71 -6.52 -2.80
C GLU A 122 -11.04 -5.30 -2.13
N TRP A 123 -11.10 -4.14 -2.79
CA TRP A 123 -10.34 -2.97 -2.35
C TRP A 123 -11.21 -1.79 -1.91
N ARG A 124 -10.86 -1.16 -0.79
CA ARG A 124 -11.35 0.20 -0.46
C ARG A 124 -10.36 1.25 -0.93
N ILE A 125 -10.85 2.20 -1.72
CA ILE A 125 -10.00 3.24 -2.29
C ILE A 125 -10.12 4.54 -1.51
N TYR A 126 -8.99 5.12 -1.14
CA TYR A 126 -8.92 6.40 -0.44
C TYR A 126 -8.09 7.41 -1.20
N THR A 127 -8.44 8.69 -1.06
CA THR A 127 -7.73 9.79 -1.69
C THR A 127 -7.63 11.00 -0.78
N ASN A 128 -6.55 11.76 -0.92
CA ASN A 128 -6.40 13.12 -0.39
C ASN A 128 -6.56 14.20 -1.48
N GLY A 129 -6.91 13.81 -2.71
CA GLY A 129 -6.92 14.66 -3.90
C GLY A 129 -5.85 14.24 -4.91
N PRO A 130 -4.56 14.60 -4.69
CA PRO A 130 -3.46 14.23 -5.59
C PRO A 130 -3.04 12.77 -5.49
N ASP A 131 -3.20 12.13 -4.33
CA ASP A 131 -2.73 10.77 -4.06
C ASP A 131 -3.91 9.82 -3.89
N MET A 132 -3.67 8.55 -4.19
CA MET A 132 -4.62 7.46 -3.95
C MET A 132 -3.91 6.26 -3.33
N ILE A 133 -4.60 5.64 -2.39
CA ILE A 133 -4.22 4.35 -1.80
C ILE A 133 -5.40 3.39 -1.92
N ALA A 134 -5.10 2.11 -2.03
CA ALA A 134 -6.03 1.02 -1.77
C ALA A 134 -5.73 0.42 -0.40
N ILE A 135 -6.78 -0.11 0.23
CA ILE A 135 -6.66 -1.15 1.25
C ILE A 135 -7.13 -2.43 0.59
N ASP A 136 -6.26 -3.45 0.56
CA ASP A 136 -6.67 -4.82 0.28
C ASP A 136 -7.41 -5.36 1.51
N LEU A 137 -8.68 -5.75 1.34
CA LEU A 137 -9.51 -6.21 2.45
C LEU A 137 -9.32 -7.69 2.78
N ASP A 138 -8.70 -8.46 1.88
CA ASP A 138 -8.41 -9.87 2.11
C ASP A 138 -7.04 -10.04 2.77
N GLU A 139 -6.09 -9.16 2.43
CA GLU A 139 -4.72 -9.19 2.95
C GLU A 139 -4.49 -8.24 4.13
N ASP A 140 -5.42 -7.30 4.38
CA ASP A 140 -5.29 -6.24 5.40
C ASP A 140 -4.06 -5.35 5.16
N GLU A 141 -3.73 -5.07 3.90
CA GLU A 141 -2.54 -4.32 3.47
C GLU A 141 -2.87 -3.05 2.70
N PHE A 142 -1.91 -2.13 2.61
CA PHE A 142 -2.06 -0.89 1.85
C PHE A 142 -1.29 -0.97 0.53
N ALA A 143 -1.86 -0.41 -0.52
CA ALA A 143 -1.15 -0.18 -1.78
C ALA A 143 -1.28 1.26 -2.26
N ILE A 144 -0.22 1.80 -2.86
CA ILE A 144 -0.24 3.12 -3.51
C ILE A 144 -0.68 2.95 -4.96
N LEU A 145 -1.69 3.71 -5.38
CA LEU A 145 -2.20 3.69 -6.74
C LEU A 145 -1.67 4.90 -7.52
N ARG A 146 -0.85 4.63 -8.55
CA ARG A 146 -0.31 5.65 -9.45
C ARG A 146 -0.88 5.50 -10.84
N LYS A 147 -1.65 6.50 -11.27
CA LYS A 147 -2.18 6.55 -12.64
C LYS A 147 -1.04 6.56 -13.66
N ARG A 148 -1.13 5.70 -14.68
CA ARG A 148 -0.20 5.66 -15.81
C ARG A 148 -0.77 6.46 -16.99
N PRO A 149 0.03 7.27 -17.70
CA PRO A 149 -0.43 7.93 -18.91
C PRO A 149 -0.66 6.90 -20.03
N GLY A 150 -1.85 6.92 -20.66
CA GLY A 150 -2.14 6.21 -21.91
C GLY A 150 -2.65 4.78 -21.74
N GLY A 151 -3.95 4.64 -21.45
CA GLY A 151 -4.71 3.45 -21.84
C GLY A 151 -4.98 3.43 -23.34
#